data_AF-A0A6J4VUR3-F1
#
_entry.id   AF-A0A6J4VUR3-F1
#
_cell.length_a   1.000
_cell.length_b   1.000
_cell.length_c   1.000
_cell.angle_alpha   90.00
_cell.angle_beta   90.00
_cell.angle_gamma   90.00
#
_symmetry.space_group_name_H-M   'P 1'
#
loop_
_entity.id
_entity.type
_entity.pdbx_description
1 polymer ?
#
loop_
_entity_poly.entity_id
_entity_poly.type
_entity_poly.pdbx_seq_one_letter_code
_entity_poly.pdbx_strand_id
1 'polypeptide(L)' 'MDMFASALRGGRQPAGLYNPAYEHDACGVGFVADVSGTPSRRALTAALRALDNLAHRGAVGADARTSDGAGI' A
#
# COMPACT_ATOMS: atom_id res chain seq x y z
N MET A 1 -30.12 31.62 28.28
CA MET A 1 -30.78 30.75 27.29
C MET A 1 -30.28 31.23 25.94
N ASP A 2 -29.23 30.68 25.33
CA ASP A 2 -29.16 29.29 24.86
C ASP A 2 -27.76 28.69 24.95
N MET A 3 -27.50 28.07 26.09
CA MET A 3 -26.38 27.17 26.37
C MET A 3 -26.67 25.76 25.83
N PHE A 4 -27.23 25.61 24.62
CA PHE A 4 -27.66 24.31 24.08
C PHE A 4 -27.36 24.08 22.59
N ALA A 5 -26.55 24.94 21.95
CA ALA A 5 -26.17 24.75 20.53
C ALA A 5 -24.75 24.17 20.33
N SER A 6 -23.99 23.89 21.41
CA SER A 6 -22.59 23.45 21.30
C SER A 6 -22.39 21.92 21.37
N ALA A 7 -23.45 21.13 21.54
CA ALA A 7 -23.35 19.70 21.85
C ALA A 7 -23.45 18.74 20.64
N LEU A 8 -23.56 19.23 19.40
CA LEU A 8 -23.69 18.39 18.19
C LEU A 8 -22.43 18.28 17.32
N ARG A 9 -21.29 18.83 17.75
CA ARG A 9 -19.99 18.51 17.13
C ARG A 9 -19.28 17.44 17.96
N GLY A 10 -19.85 16.24 17.97
CA GLY A 10 -19.23 15.02 18.49
C GLY A 10 -18.05 14.51 17.64
N GLY A 11 -17.26 15.41 17.06
CA GLY A 11 -16.00 15.07 16.40
C GLY A 11 -14.90 15.11 17.45
N ARG A 12 -14.47 13.93 17.92
CA ARG A 12 -13.25 13.78 18.72
C ARG A 12 -12.13 14.56 18.01
N GLN A 13 -11.56 15.55 18.68
CA GLN A 13 -10.35 16.25 18.19
C GLN A 13 -9.34 15.16 17.81
N PRO A 14 -8.76 15.18 16.59
CA PRO A 14 -7.80 14.15 16.19
C PRO A 14 -6.67 14.11 17.21
N ALA A 15 -6.44 12.92 17.78
CA ALA A 15 -5.41 12.72 18.78
C ALA A 15 -4.05 12.64 18.08
N GLY A 16 -3.39 13.79 17.91
CA GLY A 16 -2.08 13.90 17.27
C GLY A 16 -2.13 14.32 15.79
N LEU A 17 -1.00 14.19 15.10
CA LEU A 17 -0.82 14.60 13.70
C LEU A 17 -1.44 13.63 12.68
N TYR A 18 -2.04 12.54 13.14
CA TYR A 18 -2.67 11.54 12.27
C TYR A 18 -3.95 12.09 11.64
N ASN A 19 -4.02 12.05 10.31
CA ASN A 19 -5.22 12.35 9.54
C ASN A 19 -5.61 11.11 8.72
N PRO A 20 -6.74 10.45 9.03
CA PRO A 20 -7.21 9.26 8.31
C PRO A 20 -7.37 9.45 6.80
N ALA A 21 -7.51 10.69 6.32
CA ALA A 21 -7.58 10.98 4.89
C ALA A 21 -6.30 10.64 4.11
N TYR A 22 -5.17 10.46 4.79
CA TYR A 22 -3.88 10.06 4.20
C TYR A 22 -3.55 8.58 4.41
N GLU A 23 -4.45 7.80 5.00
CA GLU A 23 -4.25 6.37 5.22
C GLU A 23 -4.54 5.59 3.92
N HIS A 24 -3.55 4.84 3.45
CA HIS A 24 -3.66 4.05 2.22
C HIS A 24 -2.88 2.74 2.34
N ASP A 25 -3.45 1.64 1.80
CA ASP A 25 -2.75 0.37 1.72
C ASP A 25 -1.52 0.46 0.79
N ALA A 26 -0.37 0.00 1.28
CA ALA A 26 0.93 0.07 0.62
C ALA A 26 1.41 -1.27 0.02
N CYS A 27 0.71 -2.39 0.21
CA CYS A 27 1.17 -3.71 -0.28
C CYS A 27 0.45 -4.19 -1.53
N GLY A 28 1.15 -4.84 -2.46
CA GLY A 28 0.60 -5.39 -3.71
C GLY A 28 0.92 -6.87 -3.93
N VAL A 29 -0.01 -7.60 -4.53
CA VAL A 29 0.12 -9.05 -4.85
C VAL A 29 -0.41 -9.34 -6.24
N GLY A 30 0.08 -10.40 -6.88
CA GLY A 30 -0.36 -10.83 -8.21
C GLY A 30 0.17 -12.21 -8.58
N PHE A 31 -0.27 -12.73 -9.73
CA PHE A 31 0.20 -14.01 -10.25
C PHE A 31 0.34 -13.95 -11.78
N VAL A 32 1.18 -14.83 -12.32
CA VAL A 32 1.36 -15.03 -13.77
C VAL A 32 1.32 -16.52 -14.06
N ALA A 33 0.55 -16.92 -15.07
CA ALA A 33 0.46 -18.31 -15.52
C ALA A 33 0.58 -18.37 -17.05
N ASP A 34 1.28 -19.38 -17.55
CA ASP A 34 1.29 -19.71 -18.97
C ASP A 34 0.20 -20.76 -19.23
N VAL A 35 -0.84 -20.37 -19.95
CA VAL A 35 -1.99 -21.25 -20.29
C VAL A 35 -1.61 -22.41 -21.21
N SER A 36 -0.46 -22.36 -21.89
CA SER A 36 0.04 -23.50 -22.67
C SER A 36 0.63 -24.61 -21.78
N GLY A 37 0.94 -24.31 -20.51
CA GLY A 37 1.60 -25.23 -19.60
C GLY A 37 3.05 -25.56 -19.95
N THR A 38 3.62 -24.94 -20.98
CA THR A 38 5.01 -25.21 -21.40
C THR A 38 5.99 -24.57 -20.43
N PRO A 39 6.91 -25.34 -19.79
CA PRO A 39 7.89 -24.78 -18.88
C PRO A 39 8.79 -23.76 -19.58
N SER A 40 8.83 -22.54 -19.07
CA SER A 40 9.71 -21.48 -19.59
C SER A 40 10.02 -20.43 -18.52
N ARG A 41 11.05 -19.61 -18.77
CA ARG A 41 11.41 -18.46 -17.91
C ARG A 41 10.52 -17.22 -18.11
N ARG A 42 9.49 -17.30 -18.96
CA ARG A 42 8.64 -16.14 -19.29
C ARG A 42 7.84 -15.68 -18.08
N ALA A 43 7.25 -16.61 -17.32
CA ALA A 43 6.50 -16.29 -16.10
C ALA A 43 7.39 -15.59 -15.05
N LEU A 44 8.60 -16.10 -14.81
CA LEU A 44 9.57 -15.46 -13.91
C LEU A 44 9.93 -14.04 -14.36
N THR A 45 10.20 -13.85 -15.65
CA THR A 45 10.54 -12.52 -16.21
C THR A 45 9.37 -11.53 -16.06
N ALA A 46 8.14 -11.99 -16.28
CA ALA A 46 6.95 -11.19 -16.10
C ALA A 46 6.71 -10.83 -14.63
N ALA A 47 6.89 -11.79 -13.71
CA ALA A 47 6.73 -11.57 -12.28
C ALA A 47 7.76 -10.57 -11.71
N LEU A 48 9.03 -10.66 -12.13
CA LEU A 48 10.05 -9.67 -11.73
C LEU A 48 9.71 -8.25 -12.21
N ARG A 49 9.20 -8.11 -13.45
CA ARG A 49 8.72 -6.81 -13.96
C ARG A 49 7.50 -6.31 -13.18
N ALA A 50 6.60 -7.21 -12.78
CA ALA A 50 5.45 -6.84 -11.96
C ALA A 50 5.89 -6.33 -10.58
N LEU A 51 6.87 -6.97 -9.94
CA LEU A 51 7.43 -6.50 -8.66
C LEU A 51 8.06 -5.11 -8.78
N ASP A 52 8.83 -4.85 -9.84
CA ASP A 52 9.42 -3.53 -10.11
C ASP A 52 8.34 -2.44 -10.25
N ASN A 53 7.25 -2.76 -10.96
CA ASN A 53 6.11 -1.87 -11.09
C ASN A 53 5.38 -1.60 -9.77
N LEU A 54 5.49 -2.48 -8.76
CA LEU A 54 4.89 -2.31 -7.44
C LEU A 54 5.75 -1.51 -6.47
N ALA A 55 7.00 -1.15 -6.84
CA ALA A 55 7.93 -0.46 -5.95
C ALA A 55 7.38 0.85 -5.37
N HIS A 56 6.56 1.58 -6.12
CA HIS A 56 5.91 2.82 -5.66
C HIS A 56 4.92 2.64 -4.51
N ARG A 57 4.53 1.40 -4.20
CA ARG A 57 3.62 1.09 -3.10
C ARG A 57 4.38 0.64 -1.86
N GLY A 58 5.57 0.06 -2.01
CA GLY A 58 6.36 -0.44 -0.88
C GLY A 58 6.90 0.68 0.02
N ALA A 59 7.07 0.38 1.30
CA ALA A 59 7.84 1.24 2.19
C ALA A 59 9.30 1.28 1.75
N VAL A 60 9.86 2.50 1.71
CA VAL A 60 11.27 2.75 1.36
C VAL A 60 11.96 3.33 2.58
N GLY A 61 13.09 2.74 2.95
CA GLY A 61 13.92 3.21 4.04
C GLY A 61 14.55 4.58 3.73
N ALA A 62 15.02 5.27 4.76
CA ALA A 62 15.60 6.61 4.62
C ALA A 62 16.88 6.64 3.75
N ASP A 63 17.53 5.48 3.55
CA ASP A 63 18.68 5.34 2.66
C ASP A 63 18.31 5.22 1.17
N ALA A 64 17.01 5.20 0.85
CA ALA A 64 16.46 4.96 -0.48
C ALA A 64 16.92 3.65 -1.15
N ARG A 65 17.41 2.68 -0.35
CA ARG A 65 17.94 1.39 -0.82
C ARG A 65 17.29 0.19 -0.13
N THR A 66 16.82 0.37 1.09
CA THR A 66 16.15 -0.68 1.87
C THR A 66 14.64 -0.60 1.74
N SER A 67 13.98 -1.75 1.87
CA SER A 67 12.51 -1.89 1.83
C SER A 67 12.08 -3.03 2.76
N ASP A 68 10.82 -3.03 3.19
CA ASP A 68 10.27 -4.07 4.08
C ASP A 68 10.33 -5.48 3.46
N GLY A 69 10.21 -5.60 2.13
CA GLY A 69 10.45 -6.85 1.41
C GLY A 69 9.66 -7.03 0.11
N ALA A 70 10.11 -7.96 -0.72
CA ALA A 70 9.44 -8.45 -1.93
C ALA A 70 9.74 -9.94 -2.12
N GLY A 71 8.87 -10.67 -2.83
CA GLY A 71 9.02 -12.13 -3.02
C GLY A 71 8.30 -12.65 -4.26
N ILE A 72 8.69 -13.86 -4.70
CA ILE A 72 8.08 -14.64 -5.78
C ILE A 72 7.91 -16.10 -5.38
#